data_AF-A0AA95DZM2-F1
#
_entry.id   AF-A0AA95DZM2-F1
#
_cell.length_a   1.000
_cell.length_b   1.000
_cell.length_c   1.000
_cell.angle_alpha   90.00
_cell.angle_beta   90.00
_cell.angle_gamma   90.00
#
_symmetry.space_group_name_H-M   'P 1'
#
loop_
_entity.id
_entity.type
_entity.pdbx_description
1 polymer ?
#
loop_
_entity_poly.entity_id
_entity_poly.type
_entity_poly.pdbx_seq_one_letter_code
_entity_poly.pdbx_strand_id
1 'polypeptide(L)'
;MSDDEEAQICDTFTAKQAVEDFSVVVSYDDIKAKNYSLSAGQYFDVKIDYVDITADEFNAKMTEFSDTLNSLFKQSHELEGKIKGQLVRLVFN
;
A
#
# COMPACT_ATOMS: atom_id res chain seq x y z
N MET A 1 -11.08 17.47 -11.95
CA MET A 1 -11.80 17.36 -13.22
C MET A 1 -11.98 18.78 -13.72
N SER A 2 -10.92 19.30 -14.35
CA SER A 2 -11.01 20.46 -15.22
C SER A 2 -11.66 20.07 -16.54
N ASP A 3 -12.11 21.05 -17.31
CA ASP A 3 -12.69 20.84 -18.63
C ASP A 3 -11.71 20.11 -19.59
N ASP A 4 -10.41 20.40 -19.46
CA ASP A 4 -9.35 19.73 -20.23
C ASP A 4 -9.21 18.24 -19.88
N GLU A 5 -9.32 17.90 -18.58
CA GLU A 5 -9.29 16.49 -18.13
C GLU A 5 -10.51 15.71 -18.66
N GLU A 6 -11.68 16.33 -18.67
CA GLU A 6 -12.91 15.72 -19.20
C GLU A 6 -12.82 15.48 -20.71
N ALA A 7 -12.33 16.46 -21.47
CA ALA A 7 -12.09 16.33 -22.90
C ALA A 7 -11.14 15.17 -23.21
N GLN A 8 -10.02 15.08 -22.47
CA GLN A 8 -9.06 13.98 -22.62
C GLN A 8 -9.68 12.60 -22.38
N ILE A 9 -10.54 12.47 -21.36
CA ILE A 9 -11.27 11.21 -21.08
C ILE A 9 -12.18 10.86 -22.26
N CYS A 10 -12.96 11.83 -22.74
CA CYS A 10 -13.93 11.62 -23.82
C CYS A 10 -13.24 11.23 -25.14
N ASP A 11 -12.17 11.93 -25.49
CA ASP A 11 -11.41 11.69 -26.71
C ASP A 11 -10.75 10.30 -26.68
N THR A 12 -10.11 9.96 -25.55
CA THR A 12 -9.44 8.66 -25.38
C THR A 12 -10.44 7.50 -25.45
N PHE A 13 -11.60 7.66 -24.79
CA PHE A 13 -12.66 6.64 -24.80
C PHE A 13 -13.24 6.45 -26.21
N THR A 14 -13.52 7.55 -26.91
CA THR A 14 -14.08 7.53 -28.27
C THR A 14 -13.10 6.92 -29.26
N ALA A 15 -11.81 7.24 -29.12
CA ALA A 15 -10.74 6.67 -29.93
C ALA A 15 -10.45 5.19 -29.62
N LYS A 16 -10.99 4.65 -28.52
CA LYS A 16 -10.71 3.29 -28.00
C LYS A 16 -9.20 3.04 -27.88
N GLN A 17 -8.51 4.05 -27.36
CA GLN A 17 -7.05 4.02 -27.28
C GLN A 17 -6.62 3.48 -25.92
N ALA A 18 -5.69 2.52 -25.94
CA ALA A 18 -4.94 2.17 -24.74
C ALA A 18 -3.90 3.26 -24.47
N VAL A 19 -3.93 3.81 -23.26
CA VAL A 19 -3.03 4.86 -22.79
C VAL A 19 -2.47 4.40 -21.46
N GLU A 20 -1.14 4.35 -21.38
CA GLU A 20 -0.42 3.96 -20.18
C GLU A 20 -0.91 4.73 -18.94
N ASP A 21 -1.19 4.01 -17.85
CA ASP A 21 -1.70 4.55 -16.58
C ASP A 21 -3.02 5.34 -16.66
N PHE A 22 -3.75 5.26 -17.78
CA PHE A 22 -4.98 6.02 -17.99
C PHE A 22 -6.14 5.23 -18.63
N SER A 23 -5.89 4.43 -19.66
CA SER A 23 -6.92 3.70 -20.42
C SER A 23 -6.41 2.33 -20.87
N VAL A 24 -7.23 1.29 -20.72
CA VAL A 24 -6.92 -0.07 -21.16
C VAL A 24 -7.99 -0.57 -22.12
N VAL A 25 -7.57 -1.25 -23.19
CA VAL A 25 -8.47 -1.90 -24.13
C VAL A 25 -8.47 -3.39 -23.81
N VAL A 26 -9.63 -3.93 -23.46
CA VAL A 26 -9.80 -5.31 -23.00
C VAL A 26 -10.67 -6.09 -23.97
N SER A 27 -10.38 -7.38 -24.17
CA SER A 27 -11.19 -8.23 -25.03
C SER A 27 -12.42 -8.77 -24.29
N TYR A 28 -13.41 -9.26 -25.03
CA TYR A 28 -14.56 -9.93 -24.43
C TYR A 28 -14.18 -11.21 -23.67
N ASP A 29 -13.10 -11.87 -24.06
CA ASP A 29 -12.65 -13.08 -23.38
C ASP A 29 -11.94 -12.75 -22.06
N ASP A 30 -11.23 -11.62 -21.97
CA ASP A 30 -10.68 -11.09 -20.71
C ASP A 30 -11.81 -10.76 -19.73
N ILE A 31 -12.87 -10.10 -20.21
CA ILE A 31 -14.05 -9.77 -19.40
C ILE A 31 -14.69 -11.04 -18.85
N LYS A 32 -14.86 -12.09 -19.67
CA LYS A 32 -15.39 -13.39 -19.21
C LYS A 32 -14.47 -14.02 -18.17
N ALA A 33 -13.16 -14.03 -18.39
CA ALA A 33 -12.18 -14.59 -17.47
C ALA A 33 -12.17 -13.89 -16.09
N LYS A 34 -12.56 -12.61 -16.04
CA LYS A 34 -12.70 -11.81 -14.81
C LYS A 34 -14.13 -11.81 -14.25
N ASN A 35 -14.98 -12.78 -14.62
CA ASN A 35 -16.38 -12.90 -14.18
C ASN A 35 -17.25 -11.68 -14.53
N TYR A 36 -17.03 -11.10 -15.70
CA TYR A 36 -17.76 -9.91 -16.19
C TYR A 36 -17.61 -8.67 -15.32
N SER A 37 -16.62 -8.66 -14.42
CA SER A 37 -16.31 -7.48 -13.62
C SER A 37 -15.54 -6.47 -14.48
N LEU A 38 -15.94 -5.20 -14.42
CA LEU A 38 -15.31 -4.08 -15.13
C LEU A 38 -14.52 -3.18 -14.17
N SER A 39 -14.19 -3.69 -12.97
CA SER A 39 -13.37 -2.96 -12.01
C SER A 39 -11.96 -2.75 -12.57
N ALA A 40 -11.54 -1.48 -12.65
CA ALA A 40 -10.23 -1.09 -13.22
C ALA A 40 -9.05 -1.88 -12.63
N GLY A 41 -9.05 -2.15 -11.32
CA GLY A 41 -7.99 -2.91 -10.66
C GLY A 41 -7.81 -4.37 -11.13
N GLN A 42 -8.71 -4.90 -11.96
CA GLN A 42 -8.54 -6.22 -12.58
C GLN A 42 -7.85 -6.19 -13.95
N TYR A 43 -7.69 -5.00 -14.53
CA TYR A 43 -7.18 -4.77 -15.88
C TYR A 43 -5.99 -3.80 -15.93
N PHE A 44 -5.86 -2.92 -14.93
CA PHE A 44 -4.68 -2.11 -14.75
C PHE A 44 -3.60 -2.92 -14.04
N ASP A 45 -2.46 -3.08 -14.71
CA ASP A 45 -1.28 -3.65 -14.09
C ASP A 45 -0.76 -2.69 -13.01
N VAL A 46 -0.51 -3.22 -11.81
CA VAL A 46 0.21 -2.47 -10.78
C VAL A 46 1.68 -2.47 -11.19
N LYS A 47 2.16 -1.35 -11.74
CA LYS A 47 3.58 -1.16 -11.94
C LYS A 47 4.25 -0.98 -10.59
N ILE A 48 5.17 -1.89 -10.27
CA ILE A 48 6.06 -1.73 -9.13
C ILE A 48 7.28 -0.98 -9.65
N ASP A 49 7.27 0.34 -9.50
CA ASP A 49 8.44 1.15 -9.81
C ASP A 49 9.49 0.93 -8.72
N TYR A 50 10.60 0.30 -9.11
CA TYR A 50 11.78 0.19 -8.26
C TYR A 50 12.58 1.49 -8.42
N VAL A 51 12.47 2.38 -7.43
CA VAL A 51 13.37 3.52 -7.32
C VAL A 51 14.66 3.04 -6.68
N ASP A 52 15.79 3.29 -7.33
CA ASP A 52 17.11 3.02 -6.76
C ASP A 52 17.29 3.89 -5.50
N ILE A 53 17.29 3.25 -4.34
CA ILE A 53 17.63 3.91 -3.08
C ILE A 53 19.15 4.00 -2.96
N THR A 54 19.66 5.16 -2.57
CA THR A 54 21.09 5.31 -2.30
C THR A 54 21.48 4.52 -1.04
N ALA A 55 22.76 4.15 -0.92
CA ALA A 55 23.26 3.46 0.27
C ALA A 55 23.00 4.27 1.56
N ASP A 56 23.08 5.59 1.48
CA ASP A 56 22.85 6.49 2.63
C ASP A 56 21.38 6.51 3.04
N GLU A 57 20.44 6.59 2.09
CA GLU A 57 19.01 6.52 2.37
C GLU A 57 18.60 5.15 2.94
N PHE A 58 19.20 4.07 2.42
CA PHE A 58 18.99 2.72 2.97
C PHE A 58 19.46 2.64 4.42
N ASN A 59 20.69 3.10 4.71
CA ASN A 59 21.25 3.09 6.06
C ASN A 59 20.44 3.97 7.03
N ALA A 60 19.97 5.13 6.56
CA ALA A 60 19.09 6.00 7.34
C ALA A 60 17.77 5.29 7.69
N LYS A 61 17.14 4.63 6.71
CA LYS A 61 15.91 3.85 6.94
C LYS A 61 16.12 2.68 7.89
N MET A 62 17.24 1.95 7.77
CA MET A 62 17.55 0.85 8.68
C MET A 62 17.80 1.32 10.11
N THR A 63 18.44 2.48 10.27
CA THR A 63 18.66 3.11 11.56
C THR A 63 17.32 3.52 12.18
N GLU A 64 16.45 4.18 11.41
CA GLU A 64 15.09 4.56 11.83
C GLU A 64 14.27 3.36 12.31
N PHE A 65 14.28 2.25 11.56
CA PHE A 65 13.60 1.02 11.96
C PHE A 65 14.21 0.38 13.22
N SER A 66 15.54 0.35 13.31
CA SER A 66 16.24 -0.17 14.48
C SER A 66 15.87 0.61 15.75
N ASP A 67 15.89 1.94 15.68
CA ASP A 67 15.53 2.82 16.80
C ASP A 67 14.05 2.65 17.20
N THR A 68 13.17 2.51 16.22
CA THR A 68 11.75 2.24 16.45
C THR A 68 11.56 0.91 17.19
N LEU A 69 12.21 -0.16 16.73
CA LEU A 69 12.13 -1.47 17.37
C LEU A 69 12.69 -1.43 18.81
N ASN A 70 13.83 -0.77 19.02
CA ASN A 70 14.41 -0.60 20.35
C ASN A 70 13.45 0.12 21.31
N SER A 71 12.76 1.17 20.83
CA SER A 71 11.74 1.86 21.61
C SER A 71 10.57 0.93 21.99
N LEU A 72 10.09 0.13 21.04
CA LEU A 72 9.00 -0.82 21.28
C LEU A 72 9.40 -1.91 22.27
N PHE A 73 10.63 -2.46 22.18
CA PHE A 73 11.12 -3.44 23.14
C PHE A 73 11.22 -2.87 24.56
N LYS A 74 11.69 -1.63 24.69
CA LYS A 74 11.73 -0.96 26.00
C LYS A 74 10.33 -0.81 26.59
N GLN A 75 9.37 -0.33 25.80
CA GLN A 75 7.98 -0.19 26.24
C GLN A 75 7.36 -1.54 26.62
N SER A 76 7.65 -2.59 25.86
CA SER A 76 7.20 -3.96 26.15
C SER A 76 7.73 -4.44 27.50
N HIS A 77 9.04 -4.32 27.76
CA HIS A 77 9.62 -4.71 29.04
C HIS A 77 9.08 -3.90 30.23
N GLU A 78 8.85 -2.61 30.06
CA GLU A 78 8.21 -1.79 31.10
C GLU A 78 6.79 -2.28 31.41
N LEU A 79 6.02 -2.63 30.38
CA LEU A 79 4.67 -3.17 30.53
C LEU A 79 4.69 -4.54 31.21
N GLU A 80 5.59 -5.44 30.82
CA GLU A 80 5.79 -6.74 31.45
C GLU A 80 6.08 -6.60 32.95
N GLY A 81 6.96 -5.66 33.34
CA GLY A 81 7.28 -5.36 34.73
C GLY A 81 6.06 -4.88 35.52
N LYS A 82 5.27 -3.98 34.92
CA LYS A 82 4.01 -3.49 35.53
C LYS A 82 3.01 -4.63 35.76
N ILE A 83 2.80 -5.49 34.76
CA ILE A 83 1.88 -6.63 34.85
C ILE A 83 2.31 -7.60 35.96
N LYS A 84 3.59 -7.99 35.99
CA LYS A 84 4.14 -8.86 37.04
C LYS A 84 3.97 -8.24 38.43
N GLY A 85 4.26 -6.95 38.56
CA GLY A 85 4.09 -6.22 39.83
C GLY A 85 2.64 -6.15 40.29
N GLN A 86 1.69 -5.99 39.37
CA GLN A 86 0.25 -6.01 39.68
C GLN A 86 -0.22 -7.40 40.10
N LEU A 87 0.24 -8.47 39.43
CA LEU A 87 -0.11 -9.85 39.76
C LEU A 87 0.30 -10.23 41.19
N VAL A 88 1.49 -9.83 41.64
CA VAL A 88 1.97 -10.10 43.02
C VAL A 88 1.09 -9.43 44.08
N ARG A 89 0.43 -8.31 43.74
CA ARG A 89 -0.45 -7.57 44.67
C ARG A 89 -1.85 -8.16 44.78
N LEU A 90 -2.22 -9.12 43.93
CA LEU A 90 -3.50 -9.80 44.03
C LEU A 90 -3.47 -10.73 45.23
N VAL A 91 -4.37 -10.50 46.18
CA VAL A 91 -4.57 -11.36 47.35
C VAL A 91 -5.96 -11.97 47.24
N PHE A 92 -6.07 -13.27 47.46
CA PHE A 92 -7.34 -14.00 47.47
C PHE A 92 -8.03 -13.78 48.82
N ASN A 93 -9.31 -13.40 48.80
CA ASN A 93 -10.18 -13.27 49.98
C ASN A 93 -11.01 -14.52 50.17
#